data_AF-A0A7Y4IRB1-F1
#
_entry.id   AF-A0A7Y4IRB1-F1
#
_cell.length_a   1.000
_cell.length_b   1.000
_cell.length_c   1.000
_cell.angle_alpha   90.00
_cell.angle_beta   90.00
_cell.angle_gamma   90.00
#
_symmetry.space_group_name_H-M   'P 1'
#
loop_
_entity.id
_entity.type
_entity.pdbx_description
1 polymer ?
#
loop_
_entity_poly.entity_id
_entity_poly.type
_entity_poly.pdbx_seq_one_letter_code
_entity_poly.pdbx_strand_id
1 'polypeptide(L)'
;IQPMAQATGSILVSSIFASCFIPFIWQYAPTHLPEAKSLFALIYTVLMASLVAMFCYFKLIQNIQATTLSLTTVITPMLAMIIGAALNHEQLSIMVFVGAFIILSGLFLYFYKDIQANRNFAQHMKSK
;
A
#
# COMPACT_ATOMS: atom_id res chain seq x y z
N ILE A 1 5.95 -13.79 18.21
CA ILE A 1 6.40 -12.37 18.17
C ILE A 1 5.15 -11.51 18.15
N GLN A 2 4.99 -10.57 19.08
CA GLN A 2 3.83 -9.68 19.06
C GLN A 2 3.93 -8.78 17.80
N PRO A 3 2.90 -8.73 16.92
CA PRO A 3 2.95 -7.97 15.66
C PRO A 3 3.37 -6.51 15.84
N MET A 4 2.98 -5.91 16.98
CA MET A 4 3.36 -4.56 17.39
C MET A 4 4.88 -4.41 17.56
N ALA A 5 5.54 -5.37 18.19
CA ALA A 5 6.99 -5.32 18.43
C ALA A 5 7.79 -5.42 17.12
N GLN A 6 7.31 -6.21 16.15
CA GLN A 6 7.93 -6.30 14.83
C GLN A 6 7.79 -4.97 14.06
N ALA A 7 6.60 -4.38 14.04
CA ALA A 7 6.36 -3.11 13.36
C ALA A 7 7.23 -1.98 13.94
N THR A 8 7.22 -1.82 15.26
CA THR A 8 8.03 -0.80 15.95
C THR A 8 9.53 -1.02 15.73
N GLY A 9 10.00 -2.27 15.83
CA GLY A 9 11.40 -2.60 15.57
C GLY A 9 11.82 -2.26 14.13
N SER A 10 10.99 -2.59 13.14
CA SER A 10 11.28 -2.26 11.74
C SER A 10 11.33 -0.74 11.50
N ILE A 11 10.38 0.03 12.05
CA ILE A 11 10.34 1.48 11.90
C ILE A 11 11.57 2.13 12.55
N LEU A 12 11.97 1.67 13.74
CA LEU A 12 13.14 2.20 14.44
C LEU A 12 14.43 1.97 13.63
N VAL A 13 14.66 0.72 13.20
CA VAL A 13 15.85 0.37 12.41
C VAL A 13 15.87 1.13 11.09
N SER A 14 14.75 1.20 10.37
CA SER A 14 14.63 1.96 9.13
C SER A 14 14.86 3.46 9.34
N SER A 15 14.37 4.04 10.44
CA SER A 15 14.55 5.47 10.76
C SER A 15 16.01 5.80 11.08
N ILE A 16 16.70 4.93 11.82
CA ILE A 16 18.13 5.07 12.10
C ILE A 16 18.92 5.01 10.79
N PHE A 17 18.65 4.00 9.95
CA PHE A 17 19.31 3.85 8.66
C PHE A 17 19.05 5.05 7.73
N ALA A 18 17.80 5.53 7.66
CA ALA A 18 17.47 6.73 6.89
C ALA A 18 18.20 7.98 7.40
N SER A 19 18.41 8.08 8.72
CA SER A 19 19.16 9.18 9.33
C SER A 19 20.63 9.17 8.92
N CYS A 20 21.23 8.00 8.69
CA CYS A 20 22.59 7.89 8.14
C CYS A 20 22.71 8.44 6.70
N PHE A 21 21.59 8.56 5.96
CA PHE A 21 21.57 9.15 4.62
C PHE A 21 21.47 10.68 4.63
N ILE A 22 21.03 11.30 5.73
CA ILE A 22 20.93 12.76 5.89
C ILE A 22 22.19 13.52 5.43
N PRO A 23 23.43 13.14 5.80
CA PRO A 23 24.63 13.86 5.35
C PRO A 23 24.80 13.87 3.83
N PHE A 24 24.34 12.84 3.12
CA PHE A 24 24.45 12.76 1.66
C PHE A 24 23.41 13.61 0.93
N ILE A 25 22.26 13.86 1.54
CA ILE A 25 21.16 14.66 0.95
C ILE A 25 21.08 16.09 1.48
N TRP A 26 21.96 16.46 2.42
CA TRP A 26 21.92 17.75 3.11
C TRP A 26 21.94 18.95 2.17
N GLN A 27 22.58 18.84 1.00
CA GLN A 27 22.60 19.91 -0.01
C GLN A 27 21.22 20.24 -0.58
N TYR A 28 20.25 19.32 -0.49
CA TYR A 28 18.86 19.50 -0.94
C TYR A 28 17.91 19.85 0.21
N ALA A 29 18.45 20.19 1.40
CA ALA A 29 17.63 20.57 2.54
C ALA A 29 16.78 21.81 2.19
N PRO A 30 15.46 21.79 2.44
CA PRO A 30 14.61 22.94 2.20
C PRO A 30 15.10 24.16 2.98
N THR A 31 15.32 25.28 2.30
CA THR A 31 15.74 26.55 2.93
C THR A 31 14.57 27.31 3.55
N HIS A 32 13.34 26.90 3.24
CA HIS A 32 12.12 27.50 3.74
C HIS A 32 11.15 26.43 4.23
N LEU A 33 10.36 26.80 5.25
CA LEU A 33 9.27 25.97 5.71
C LEU A 33 8.17 25.90 4.61
N PRO A 34 7.52 24.73 4.46
CA PRO A 34 6.39 24.61 3.53
C PRO A 34 5.27 25.58 3.91
N GLU A 35 4.47 25.99 2.92
CA GLU A 35 3.25 26.76 3.17
C GLU A 35 2.31 26.03 4.14
N ALA A 36 1.52 26.80 4.91
CA ALA A 36 0.59 26.25 5.89
C ALA A 36 -0.35 25.20 5.30
N LYS A 37 -0.80 25.39 4.04
CA LYS A 37 -1.61 24.41 3.30
C LYS A 37 -0.94 23.05 3.19
N SER A 38 0.34 23.02 2.81
CA SER A 38 1.12 21.79 2.67
C SER A 38 1.34 21.11 4.02
N LEU A 39 1.53 21.91 5.08
CA LEU A 39 1.65 21.38 6.44
C LEU A 39 0.34 20.72 6.91
N PHE A 40 -0.81 21.36 6.69
CA PHE A 40 -2.12 20.76 7.00
C PHE A 40 -2.40 19.51 6.17
N ALA A 41 -2.06 19.52 4.87
CA ALA A 41 -2.19 18.34 4.01
C ALA A 41 -1.32 17.17 4.51
N LEU A 42 -0.09 17.46 4.96
CA LEU A 42 0.81 16.47 5.54
C LEU A 42 0.25 15.89 6.85
N ILE A 43 -0.21 16.74 7.78
CA ILE A 43 -0.80 16.30 9.04
C ILE A 43 -2.03 15.43 8.78
N TYR A 44 -2.93 15.88 7.88
CA TYR A 44 -4.11 15.12 7.47
C TYR A 44 -3.72 13.73 6.92
N THR A 45 -2.74 13.69 6.01
CA THR A 45 -2.27 12.45 5.39
C THR A 45 -1.69 11.50 6.42
N VAL A 46 -0.82 11.98 7.31
CA VAL A 46 -0.22 11.16 8.36
C VAL A 46 -1.29 10.59 9.28
N LEU A 47 -2.25 11.38 9.74
CA LEU A 47 -3.30 10.91 10.65
C LEU A 47 -4.25 9.91 9.96
N MET A 48 -4.68 10.19 8.72
CA MET A 48 -5.60 9.31 8.00
C MET A 48 -4.93 7.99 7.58
N ALA A 49 -3.72 8.05 7.01
CA ALA A 49 -3.02 6.87 6.52
C ALA A 49 -2.49 5.98 7.65
N SER A 50 -2.17 6.54 8.82
CA SER A 50 -1.67 5.74 9.95
C SER A 50 -2.80 5.30 10.89
N LEU A 51 -3.51 6.21 11.54
CA LEU A 51 -4.44 5.87 12.61
C LEU A 51 -5.74 5.30 12.07
N VAL A 52 -6.38 6.02 11.14
CA VAL A 52 -7.70 5.65 10.63
C VAL A 52 -7.60 4.39 9.76
N ALA A 53 -6.67 4.37 8.81
CA ALA A 53 -6.48 3.21 7.96
C ALA A 53 -6.07 1.95 8.76
N MET A 54 -5.19 2.05 9.76
CA MET A 54 -4.83 0.89 10.58
C MET A 54 -5.98 0.41 11.46
N PHE A 55 -6.78 1.32 12.02
CA PHE A 55 -7.98 0.95 12.76
C PHE A 55 -8.96 0.17 11.89
N CYS A 56 -9.24 0.69 10.69
CA CYS A 56 -10.07 -0.01 9.70
C CYS A 56 -9.45 -1.34 9.28
N TYR A 57 -8.15 -1.41 9.04
CA TYR A 57 -7.45 -2.63 8.67
C TYR A 57 -7.57 -3.72 9.74
N PHE A 58 -7.39 -3.38 11.02
CA PHE A 58 -7.54 -4.34 12.12
C PHE A 58 -8.99 -4.80 12.31
N LYS A 59 -9.98 -3.94 12.07
CA LYS A 59 -11.38 -4.35 12.03
C LYS A 59 -11.67 -5.28 10.85
N LEU A 60 -11.09 -4.97 9.69
CA LEU A 60 -11.31 -5.68 8.46
C LEU A 60 -10.72 -7.10 8.54
N ILE A 61 -9.46 -7.25 8.97
CA ILE A 61 -8.80 -8.56 9.06
C ILE A 61 -9.49 -9.53 10.04
N GLN A 62 -10.27 -9.02 11.00
CA GLN A 62 -11.08 -9.84 11.90
C GLN A 62 -12.32 -10.43 11.24
N ASN A 63 -12.80 -9.88 10.12
CA ASN A 63 -14.11 -10.20 9.53
C ASN A 63 -14.04 -10.75 8.09
N ILE A 64 -12.87 -10.75 7.44
CA ILE A 64 -12.73 -11.27 6.07
C ILE A 64 -11.57 -12.27 5.92
N GLN A 65 -11.74 -13.20 4.96
CA GLN A 65 -10.75 -14.22 4.60
C GLN A 65 -9.51 -13.60 3.94
N ALA A 66 -8.37 -14.28 4.05
CA ALA A 66 -7.07 -13.83 3.51
C ALA A 66 -7.11 -13.45 2.02
N THR A 67 -7.96 -14.11 1.23
CA THR A 67 -8.15 -13.84 -0.20
C THR A 67 -8.76 -12.47 -0.48
N THR A 68 -9.65 -11.97 0.38
CA THR A 68 -10.25 -10.63 0.19
C THR A 68 -9.29 -9.53 0.59
N LEU A 69 -8.48 -9.75 1.64
CA LEU A 69 -7.44 -8.80 2.06
C LEU A 69 -6.38 -8.60 0.99
N SER A 70 -6.03 -9.67 0.28
CA SER A 70 -5.02 -9.63 -0.77
C SER A 70 -5.55 -8.98 -2.06
N LEU A 71 -6.86 -9.00 -2.31
CA LEU A 71 -7.49 -8.21 -3.39
C LEU A 71 -7.45 -6.70 -3.12
N THR A 72 -7.45 -6.28 -1.85
CA THR A 72 -7.37 -4.86 -1.47
C THR A 72 -6.09 -4.18 -1.99
N THR A 73 -4.97 -4.90 -2.10
CA THR A 73 -3.69 -4.35 -2.62
C THR A 73 -3.77 -3.99 -4.10
N VAL A 74 -4.73 -4.54 -4.83
CA VAL A 74 -5.00 -4.28 -6.25
C VAL A 74 -6.02 -3.17 -6.42
N ILE A 75 -7.06 -3.20 -5.60
CA ILE A 75 -8.16 -2.25 -5.66
C ILE A 75 -7.68 -0.87 -5.23
N THR A 76 -6.80 -0.79 -4.23
CA THR A 76 -6.25 0.47 -3.70
C THR A 76 -5.59 1.35 -4.78
N PRO A 77 -4.61 0.89 -5.57
CA PRO A 77 -4.01 1.72 -6.62
C PRO A 77 -5.01 2.06 -7.74
N MET A 78 -5.96 1.18 -8.07
CA MET A 78 -7.00 1.51 -9.06
C MET A 78 -7.92 2.63 -8.56
N LEU A 79 -8.41 2.54 -7.32
CA LEU A 79 -9.22 3.60 -6.71
C LEU A 79 -8.43 4.90 -6.58
N ALA A 80 -7.17 4.84 -6.16
CA ALA A 80 -6.30 6.01 -6.07
C ALA A 80 -6.15 6.71 -7.43
N MET A 81 -5.96 5.95 -8.52
CA MET A 81 -5.90 6.53 -9.88
C MET A 81 -7.24 7.13 -10.32
N ILE A 82 -8.37 6.44 -10.09
CA ILE A 82 -9.69 6.94 -10.48
C ILE A 82 -10.02 8.23 -9.72
N ILE A 83 -9.80 8.23 -8.40
CA ILE A 83 -10.05 9.39 -7.54
C ILE A 83 -9.09 10.54 -7.91
N GLY A 84 -7.80 10.24 -8.15
CA GLY A 84 -6.81 11.22 -8.58
C GLY A 84 -7.16 11.86 -9.93
N ALA A 85 -7.54 11.07 -10.93
CA ALA A 85 -7.99 11.57 -12.22
C ALA A 85 -9.27 12.43 -12.10
N ALA A 86 -10.22 12.02 -11.25
CA ALA A 86 -11.48 12.73 -11.06
C ALA A 86 -11.32 14.05 -10.29
N LEU A 87 -10.54 14.06 -9.21
CA LEU A 87 -10.37 15.23 -8.33
C LEU A 87 -9.27 16.19 -8.80
N ASN A 88 -8.21 15.67 -9.40
CA ASN A 88 -7.06 16.47 -9.85
C ASN A 88 -7.14 16.81 -11.35
N HIS A 89 -8.19 16.34 -12.05
CA HIS A 89 -8.39 16.49 -13.50
C HIS A 89 -7.17 16.08 -14.33
N GLU A 90 -6.39 15.10 -13.85
CA GLU A 90 -5.19 14.65 -14.53
C GLU A 90 -5.54 13.87 -15.79
N GLN A 91 -4.93 14.26 -16.92
CA GLN A 91 -5.03 13.49 -18.15
C GLN A 91 -4.21 12.20 -17.98
N LEU A 92 -4.93 11.08 -17.84
CA LEU A 92 -4.30 9.76 -17.76
C LEU A 92 -3.55 9.47 -19.06
N SER A 93 -2.24 9.63 -19.02
CA SER A 93 -1.34 9.33 -20.14
C SER A 93 -1.34 7.84 -20.47
N ILE A 94 -1.03 7.50 -21.73
CA ILE A 94 -0.86 6.12 -22.19
C ILE A 94 0.10 5.32 -21.30
N MET A 95 1.12 5.97 -20.73
CA MET A 95 2.08 5.33 -19.82
C MET A 95 1.44 4.85 -18.52
N VAL A 96 0.44 5.59 -18.00
CA VAL A 96 -0.29 5.19 -16.79
C VAL A 96 -1.09 3.92 -17.06
N PHE A 97 -1.73 3.83 -18.23
CA PHE A 97 -2.43 2.61 -18.66
C PHE A 97 -1.50 1.41 -18.82
N VAL A 98 -0.32 1.60 -19.42
CA VAL A 98 0.68 0.54 -19.55
C VAL A 98 1.17 0.08 -18.16
N GLY A 99 1.46 1.01 -17.26
CA GLY A 99 1.84 0.69 -15.87
C GLY A 99 0.74 -0.08 -15.13
N ALA A 100 -0.51 0.36 -15.25
CA ALA A 100 -1.67 -0.33 -14.67
C ALA A 100 -1.81 -1.76 -15.22
N PHE A 101 -1.64 -1.94 -16.54
CA PHE A 101 -1.70 -3.26 -17.17
C PHE A 101 -0.59 -4.19 -16.66
N ILE A 102 0.64 -3.70 -16.51
CA ILE A 102 1.76 -4.48 -15.97
C ILE A 102 1.48 -4.93 -14.53
N ILE A 103 1.01 -4.02 -13.67
CA ILE A 103 0.67 -4.34 -12.27
C ILE A 103 -0.44 -5.40 -12.21
N LEU A 104 -1.53 -5.20 -12.97
CA LEU A 104 -2.64 -6.15 -13.04
C LEU A 104 -2.19 -7.52 -13.54
N SER A 105 -1.34 -7.58 -14.57
CA SER A 105 -0.80 -8.83 -15.10
C SER A 105 0.12 -9.54 -14.10
N GLY A 106 1.05 -8.82 -13.46
CA GLY A 106 1.95 -9.41 -12.47
C GLY A 106 1.20 -9.98 -11.28
N LEU A 107 0.14 -9.29 -10.86
CA LEU A 107 -0.68 -9.72 -9.76
C LEU A 107 -1.64 -10.85 -10.14
N PHE A 108 -2.16 -10.87 -11.37
CA PHE A 108 -2.87 -12.03 -11.91
C PHE A 108 -2.00 -13.28 -11.87
N LEU A 109 -0.74 -13.19 -12.29
CA LEU A 109 0.21 -14.31 -12.20
C LEU A 109 0.49 -14.74 -10.75
N TYR A 110 0.61 -13.78 -9.82
CA TYR A 110 0.79 -14.06 -8.40
C TYR A 110 -0.40 -14.86 -7.83
N PHE A 111 -1.62 -14.40 -8.06
CA PHE A 111 -2.82 -15.08 -7.57
C PHE A 111 -3.18 -16.34 -8.34
N TYR A 112 -2.78 -16.46 -9.61
CA TYR A 112 -3.05 -17.66 -10.40
C TYR A 112 -2.49 -18.92 -9.73
N LYS A 113 -1.29 -18.84 -9.15
CA LYS A 113 -0.67 -19.95 -8.41
C LYS A 113 -1.43 -20.30 -7.14
N ASP A 114 -1.89 -19.30 -6.41
CA ASP A 114 -2.68 -19.46 -5.18
C ASP A 114 -4.06 -20.10 -5.48
N ILE A 115 -4.74 -19.58 -6.51
CA ILE A 115 -6.03 -20.12 -6.99
C ILE A 115 -5.89 -21.56 -7.48
N GLN A 116 -4.83 -21.88 -8.23
CA GLN A 116 -4.59 -23.25 -8.72
C GLN A 116 -4.27 -24.22 -7.59
N ALA A 117 -3.45 -23.80 -6.61
CA ALA A 117 -3.16 -24.60 -5.41
C ALA A 117 -4.44 -24.88 -4.61
N ASN A 118 -5.27 -23.86 -4.39
CA ASN A 118 -6.54 -24.00 -3.67
C ASN A 118 -7.54 -24.93 -4.40
N ARG A 119 -7.60 -24.89 -5.74
CA ARG A 119 -8.43 -25.78 -6.55
C ARG A 119 -7.99 -27.24 -6.45
N ASN A 120 -6.68 -27.51 -6.47
CA ASN A 120 -6.15 -28.87 -6.35
C ASN A 120 -6.42 -29.47 -4.96
N PHE A 121 -6.31 -28.68 -3.89
CA PHE A 121 -6.67 -29.10 -2.53
C PHE A 121 -8.17 -29.46 -2.40
N ALA A 122 -9.06 -28.63 -2.98
CA ALA A 122 -10.50 -28.88 -2.95
C ALA A 122 -10.90 -30.17 -3.70
N GLN A 123 -10.18 -30.54 -4.77
CA GLN A 123 -10.45 -31.78 -5.50
C GLN A 123 -10.00 -33.03 -4.74
N HIS A 124 -8.87 -32.99 -4.02
CA HIS A 124 -8.45 -34.10 -3.18
C HIS A 124 -9.39 -34.36 -1.99
N MET A 125 -10.00 -33.31 -1.43
CA MET A 125 -11.00 -33.44 -0.36
C MET A 125 -12.33 -34.02 -0.85
N LYS A 126 -12.71 -33.78 -2.12
CA LYS A 126 -13.93 -34.36 -2.73
C LYS A 126 -13.76 -35.80 -3.21
N SER A 127 -12.52 -36.27 -3.37
CA SER A 127 -12.18 -37.61 -3.86
C SER A 127 -12.02 -38.65 -2.74
N LYS A 128 -12.22 -38.26 -1.48
CA LYS A 128 -12.14 -39.11 -0.29
C LYS A 128 -13.52 -39.24 0.35
#